data_AF-A0A814Z1I4-F1
#
_entry.id   AF-A0A814Z1I4-F1
#
_cell.length_a   1.000
_cell.length_b   1.000
_cell.length_c   1.000
_cell.angle_alpha   90.00
_cell.angle_beta   90.00
_cell.angle_gamma   90.00
#
_symmetry.space_group_name_H-M   'P 1'
#
loop_
_entity.id
_entity.type
_entity.pdbx_description
1 polymer ?
#
loop_
_entity_poly.entity_id
_entity_poly.type
_entity_poly.pdbx_seq_one_letter_code
_entity_poly.pdbx_strand_id
1 'polypeptide(L)'
;MLSRFVSRAILQIVSTRLTIPSIAHRLQSSTSNSKSDRQQTSSTSGIKEIDENESFLNSRDAAQAIADEEIIDSVEQATSDRAEKISQAMKNYLMKSREKQKVLDEKNYEYEIGRRHLARIMGEDPEEFNQEKIDDALSYLLPSGLLDERARPKMRPPEEMYPKEKAVQFDKAGRPFHFLYYTAKHNYYDVLHTVANKIEELKKGEVAMLASGREPDYSQNDEFNYTQWESKEIFEKRFLEKLDDEQYKTLIICLNRLVKNPMAYTIKDYINSFRTKLADTISKQHIEPLRYDVDGRPYQITSGK
;
A
#
# COMPACT_ATOMS: atom_id res chain seq x y z
N MET A 1 45.81 33.89 -49.89
CA MET A 1 45.41 32.64 -50.60
C MET A 1 45.22 31.53 -49.58
N LEU A 2 44.00 31.33 -49.06
CA LEU A 2 43.56 30.16 -48.25
C LEU A 2 42.11 30.40 -47.78
N SER A 3 41.18 30.56 -48.72
CA SER A 3 39.75 30.79 -48.42
C SER A 3 38.84 30.33 -49.58
N ARG A 4 39.19 29.20 -50.23
CA ARG A 4 38.40 28.65 -51.36
C ARG A 4 38.33 27.12 -51.40
N PHE A 5 38.56 26.42 -50.29
CA PHE A 5 38.65 24.95 -50.29
C PHE A 5 37.62 24.20 -49.42
N VAL A 6 36.67 24.86 -48.77
CA VAL A 6 35.67 24.16 -47.91
C VAL A 6 34.24 24.16 -48.50
N SER A 7 33.99 24.87 -49.60
CA SER A 7 32.64 25.00 -50.18
C SER A 7 32.25 23.96 -51.25
N ARG A 8 33.02 22.87 -51.43
CA ARG A 8 32.74 21.83 -52.45
C ARG A 8 32.38 20.44 -51.91
N ALA A 9 32.32 20.25 -50.60
CA ALA A 9 32.02 18.94 -49.98
C ALA A 9 30.56 18.76 -49.51
N ILE A 10 29.69 19.76 -49.69
CA ILE A 10 28.28 19.71 -49.23
C ILE A 10 27.29 19.44 -50.39
N LEU A 11 27.77 19.27 -51.62
CA LEU A 11 26.94 19.05 -52.82
C LEU A 11 27.15 17.67 -53.46
N GLN A 12 27.10 16.59 -52.65
CA GLN A 12 27.15 15.22 -53.19
C GLN A 12 26.24 14.19 -52.49
N ILE A 13 25.16 14.63 -51.81
CA ILE A 13 24.14 13.71 -51.22
C ILE A 13 22.78 13.81 -51.93
N VAL A 14 22.70 14.53 -53.07
CA VAL A 14 21.47 14.61 -53.87
C VAL A 14 21.74 14.09 -55.27
N SER A 15 21.61 12.78 -55.47
CA SER A 15 21.17 12.16 -56.74
C SER A 15 21.49 10.66 -56.78
N THR A 16 20.59 9.82 -56.27
CA THR A 16 20.28 8.52 -56.90
C THR A 16 18.81 8.17 -56.61
N ARG A 17 17.95 8.52 -57.57
CA ARG A 17 16.66 7.88 -57.79
C ARG A 17 16.91 6.46 -58.33
N LEU A 18 16.21 5.47 -57.80
CA LEU A 18 15.93 4.23 -58.51
C LEU A 18 14.49 3.80 -58.22
N THR A 19 13.78 3.49 -59.30
CA THR A 19 12.33 3.35 -59.42
C THR A 19 11.99 1.86 -59.65
N ILE A 20 11.13 1.31 -58.78
CA ILE A 20 10.10 0.23 -58.85
C ILE A 20 10.05 -0.74 -60.07
N PRO A 21 9.65 -2.03 -59.87
CA PRO A 21 8.24 -2.47 -60.06
C PRO A 21 7.76 -3.44 -58.94
N SER A 22 6.57 -3.29 -58.34
CA SER A 22 5.22 -3.68 -58.80
C SER A 22 5.06 -5.11 -59.28
N ILE A 23 4.66 -6.03 -58.40
CA ILE A 23 3.95 -7.27 -58.77
C ILE A 23 2.77 -7.48 -57.82
N ALA A 24 1.57 -7.33 -58.36
CA ALA A 24 0.31 -7.79 -57.80
C ALA A 24 -0.15 -9.04 -58.59
N HIS A 25 -0.62 -10.04 -57.87
CA HIS A 25 -1.53 -11.09 -58.35
C HIS A 25 -2.38 -11.48 -57.13
N ARG A 26 -3.66 -11.05 -57.01
CA ARG A 26 -4.89 -11.48 -57.70
C ARG A 26 -5.49 -12.77 -57.06
N LEU A 27 -6.58 -12.55 -56.30
CA LEU A 27 -7.90 -13.25 -56.24
C LEU A 27 -7.89 -14.79 -56.13
N GLN A 28 -8.72 -15.49 -55.33
CA GLN A 28 -10.15 -15.37 -55.04
C GLN A 28 -10.50 -16.44 -53.94
N SER A 29 -11.23 -16.10 -52.87
CA SER A 29 -12.65 -16.44 -52.58
C SER A 29 -13.04 -17.91 -52.32
N SER A 30 -13.57 -18.19 -51.13
CA SER A 30 -14.81 -18.97 -50.87
C SER A 30 -15.10 -19.02 -49.36
N THR A 31 -16.06 -18.23 -48.85
CA THR A 31 -17.41 -18.66 -48.38
C THR A 31 -17.43 -19.74 -47.29
N SER A 32 -17.88 -19.38 -46.08
CA SER A 32 -19.18 -19.86 -45.55
C SER A 32 -19.53 -19.19 -44.22
N ASN A 33 -20.80 -18.75 -44.17
CA ASN A 33 -21.54 -18.36 -42.98
C ASN A 33 -21.74 -19.58 -42.07
N SER A 34 -21.61 -19.40 -40.75
CA SER A 34 -22.62 -19.93 -39.82
C SER A 34 -22.67 -19.07 -38.55
N LYS A 35 -23.87 -18.57 -38.26
CA LYS A 35 -24.27 -18.07 -36.95
C LYS A 35 -24.32 -19.25 -35.98
N SER A 36 -23.79 -19.06 -34.78
CA SER A 36 -24.43 -19.61 -33.58
C SER A 36 -24.17 -18.69 -32.40
N ASP A 37 -25.28 -18.26 -31.80
CA ASP A 37 -25.36 -17.60 -30.53
C ASP A 37 -24.70 -18.47 -29.45
N ARG A 38 -23.79 -17.88 -28.69
CA ARG A 38 -23.63 -18.26 -27.29
C ARG A 38 -23.17 -17.05 -26.48
N GLN A 39 -24.08 -16.62 -25.63
CA GLN A 39 -23.88 -15.67 -24.54
C GLN A 39 -22.54 -15.95 -23.85
N GLN A 40 -21.67 -14.95 -23.80
CA GLN A 40 -20.58 -14.89 -22.84
C GLN A 40 -20.72 -13.60 -22.04
N THR A 41 -21.06 -13.82 -20.79
CA THR A 41 -21.04 -12.93 -19.64
C THR A 41 -19.74 -12.12 -19.61
N SER A 42 -19.85 -10.80 -19.75
CA SER A 42 -18.77 -9.88 -19.41
C SER A 42 -18.67 -9.79 -17.89
N SER A 43 -17.82 -10.64 -17.31
CA SER A 43 -17.31 -10.45 -15.96
C SER A 43 -16.30 -9.30 -15.99
N THR A 44 -16.66 -8.22 -15.32
CA THR A 44 -15.76 -7.11 -14.99
C THR A 44 -14.73 -7.64 -13.99
N SER A 45 -13.58 -8.12 -14.48
CA SER A 45 -12.42 -8.39 -13.64
C SER A 45 -11.75 -7.06 -13.28
N GLY A 46 -12.29 -6.41 -12.26
CA GLY A 46 -11.57 -5.41 -11.48
C GLY A 46 -10.45 -6.13 -10.73
N ILE A 47 -9.26 -6.17 -11.31
CA ILE A 47 -8.04 -6.55 -10.62
C ILE A 47 -7.81 -5.49 -9.55
N LYS A 48 -8.14 -5.81 -8.30
CA LYS A 48 -7.52 -5.17 -7.16
C LYS A 48 -6.06 -5.63 -7.20
N GLU A 49 -5.16 -4.77 -7.66
CA GLU A 49 -3.73 -4.90 -7.35
C GLU A 49 -3.63 -4.87 -5.82
N ILE A 50 -3.46 -6.05 -5.24
CA ILE A 50 -3.13 -6.22 -3.83
C ILE A 50 -1.68 -5.78 -3.72
N ASP A 51 -1.44 -4.72 -2.95
CA ASP A 51 -0.13 -4.18 -2.63
C ASP A 51 0.75 -5.30 -2.05
N GLU A 52 1.69 -5.80 -2.86
CA GLU A 52 2.50 -6.98 -2.54
C GLU A 52 3.27 -6.77 -1.23
N ASN A 53 3.60 -5.53 -0.87
CA ASN A 53 4.35 -5.20 0.35
C ASN A 53 3.51 -5.31 1.64
N GLU A 54 2.22 -4.99 1.61
CA GLU A 54 1.32 -5.27 2.75
C GLU A 54 1.06 -6.78 2.88
N SER A 55 1.08 -7.50 1.75
CA SER A 55 0.94 -8.96 1.74
C SER A 55 2.15 -9.69 2.32
N PHE A 56 3.38 -9.15 2.18
CA PHE A 56 4.60 -9.77 2.70
C PHE A 56 4.72 -9.69 4.23
N LEU A 57 4.22 -8.62 4.86
CA LEU A 57 4.16 -8.52 6.32
C LEU A 57 2.98 -9.36 6.86
N ASN A 58 1.80 -9.25 6.26
CA ASN A 58 0.62 -10.01 6.69
C ASN A 58 0.78 -11.54 6.50
N SER A 59 1.47 -12.01 5.45
CA SER A 59 1.72 -13.45 5.26
C SER A 59 2.75 -14.02 6.22
N ARG A 60 3.78 -13.23 6.61
CA ARG A 60 4.69 -13.61 7.69
C ARG A 60 3.97 -13.61 9.02
N ASP A 61 3.17 -12.59 9.32
CA ASP A 61 2.43 -12.50 10.58
C ASP A 61 1.39 -13.63 10.72
N ALA A 62 0.73 -14.03 9.63
CA ALA A 62 -0.20 -15.17 9.61
C ALA A 62 0.52 -16.53 9.73
N ALA A 63 1.65 -16.72 9.03
CA ALA A 63 2.47 -17.92 9.18
C ALA A 63 3.12 -18.00 10.58
N GLN A 64 3.46 -16.84 11.15
CA GLN A 64 3.98 -16.68 12.50
C GLN A 64 2.89 -16.99 13.53
N ALA A 65 1.64 -16.55 13.34
CA ALA A 65 0.53 -16.88 14.22
C ALA A 65 0.21 -18.40 14.24
N ILE A 66 0.27 -19.08 13.09
CA ILE A 66 0.12 -20.54 13.00
C ILE A 66 1.28 -21.24 13.71
N ALA A 67 2.51 -20.74 13.51
CA ALA A 67 3.68 -21.23 14.23
C ALA A 67 3.57 -20.95 15.74
N ASP A 68 2.99 -19.84 16.16
CA ASP A 68 2.84 -19.45 17.57
C ASP A 68 1.90 -20.41 18.31
N GLU A 69 0.77 -20.81 17.72
CA GLU A 69 -0.12 -21.85 18.27
C GLU A 69 0.56 -23.22 18.35
N GLU A 70 1.28 -23.65 17.31
CA GLU A 70 2.05 -24.90 17.29
C GLU A 70 3.26 -24.86 18.26
N ILE A 71 3.76 -23.65 18.54
CA ILE A 71 4.80 -23.40 19.54
C ILE A 71 4.26 -23.67 20.93
N ILE A 72 3.10 -23.10 21.22
CA ILE A 72 2.47 -23.11 22.53
C ILE A 72 1.95 -24.51 22.90
N ASP A 73 1.27 -25.22 22.00
CA ASP A 73 0.70 -26.55 22.31
C ASP A 73 1.79 -27.61 22.56
N SER A 74 2.94 -27.49 21.90
CA SER A 74 4.06 -28.40 22.13
C SER A 74 4.84 -28.14 23.44
N VAL A 75 4.81 -26.91 23.97
CA VAL A 75 5.43 -26.58 25.27
C VAL A 75 4.68 -27.26 26.41
N GLU A 76 3.38 -27.49 26.24
CA GLU A 76 2.52 -28.19 27.20
C GLU A 76 2.74 -29.72 27.14
N GLN A 77 2.96 -30.29 25.94
CA GLN A 77 3.20 -31.72 25.72
C GLN A 77 4.65 -32.16 25.98
N ALA A 78 5.64 -31.26 25.85
CA ALA A 78 7.05 -31.55 26.12
C ALA A 78 7.40 -31.66 27.62
N THR A 79 6.40 -31.58 28.50
CA THR A 79 6.54 -31.70 29.96
C THR A 79 7.02 -33.06 30.45
N SER A 80 7.20 -34.07 29.58
CA SER A 80 7.74 -35.36 30.02
C SER A 80 9.27 -35.46 30.00
N ASP A 81 10.03 -35.16 28.94
CA ASP A 81 11.46 -35.59 28.94
C ASP A 81 12.50 -34.69 28.22
N ARG A 82 12.13 -33.52 27.69
CA ARG A 82 13.12 -32.61 27.03
C ARG A 82 12.88 -31.10 27.21
N ALA A 83 11.91 -30.70 28.03
CA ALA A 83 11.63 -29.30 28.38
C ALA A 83 12.62 -28.74 29.42
N GLU A 84 13.93 -28.92 29.18
CA GLU A 84 14.96 -28.36 30.04
C GLU A 84 15.03 -26.83 29.85
N LYS A 85 14.41 -26.12 30.80
CA LYS A 85 14.71 -24.74 31.23
C LYS A 85 14.30 -23.59 30.29
N ILE A 86 13.05 -23.56 29.82
CA ILE A 86 12.46 -22.30 29.35
C ILE A 86 12.45 -21.31 30.54
N SER A 87 13.07 -20.13 30.36
CA SER A 87 13.11 -19.09 31.40
C SER A 87 11.69 -18.73 31.86
N GLN A 88 11.50 -18.49 33.16
CA GLN A 88 10.20 -18.09 33.70
C GLN A 88 9.63 -16.86 32.98
N ALA A 89 10.49 -15.91 32.58
CA ALA A 89 10.09 -14.74 31.81
C ALA A 89 9.51 -15.12 30.43
N MET A 90 10.10 -16.12 29.78
CA MET A 90 9.67 -16.64 28.49
C MET A 90 8.32 -17.33 28.59
N LYS A 91 8.14 -18.17 29.62
CA LYS A 91 6.87 -18.84 29.89
C LYS A 91 5.75 -17.84 30.12
N ASN A 92 5.99 -16.80 30.93
CA ASN A 92 5.00 -15.76 31.18
C ASN A 92 4.66 -14.97 29.91
N TYR A 93 5.64 -14.70 29.05
CA TYR A 93 5.41 -14.02 27.78
C TYR A 93 4.53 -14.85 26.83
N LEU A 94 4.83 -16.14 26.66
CA LEU A 94 4.04 -17.05 25.83
C LEU A 94 2.61 -17.22 26.35
N MET A 95 2.45 -17.42 27.66
CA MET A 95 1.14 -17.50 28.29
C MET A 95 0.32 -16.22 28.06
N LYS A 96 0.94 -15.05 28.22
CA LYS A 96 0.28 -13.76 27.98
C LYS A 96 -0.11 -13.58 26.52
N SER A 97 0.70 -14.05 25.57
CA SER A 97 0.36 -14.02 24.14
C SER A 97 -0.87 -14.89 23.86
N ARG A 98 -0.89 -16.11 24.42
CA ARG A 98 -2.01 -17.06 24.29
C ARG A 98 -3.31 -16.50 24.86
N GLU A 99 -3.27 -15.95 26.07
CA GLU A 99 -4.44 -15.33 26.70
C GLU A 99 -5.02 -14.21 25.84
N LYS A 100 -4.16 -13.39 25.23
CA LYS A 100 -4.60 -12.31 24.34
C LYS A 100 -5.23 -12.84 23.05
N GLN A 101 -4.65 -13.86 22.44
CA GLN A 101 -5.21 -14.47 21.24
C GLN A 101 -6.61 -15.03 21.53
N LYS A 102 -6.75 -15.78 22.64
CA LYS A 102 -8.05 -16.28 23.09
C LYS A 102 -9.08 -15.17 23.30
N VAL A 103 -8.69 -14.07 23.95
CA VAL A 103 -9.58 -12.91 24.13
C VAL A 103 -9.99 -12.33 22.78
N LEU A 104 -9.07 -12.21 21.82
CA LEU A 104 -9.39 -11.69 20.49
C LEU A 104 -10.37 -12.61 19.75
N ASP A 105 -10.15 -13.92 19.80
CA ASP A 105 -11.01 -14.93 19.17
C ASP A 105 -12.42 -14.92 19.79
N GLU A 106 -12.51 -14.86 21.12
CA GLU A 106 -13.77 -14.72 21.85
C GLU A 106 -14.52 -13.45 21.43
N LYS A 107 -13.82 -12.31 21.32
CA LYS A 107 -14.43 -11.03 20.90
C LYS A 107 -14.85 -11.04 19.43
N ASN A 108 -14.12 -11.74 18.56
CA ASN A 108 -14.50 -11.91 17.16
C ASN A 108 -15.80 -12.70 17.05
N TYR A 109 -15.91 -13.79 17.82
CA TYR A 109 -17.13 -14.59 17.89
C TYR A 109 -18.32 -13.79 18.44
N GLU A 110 -18.13 -13.04 19.52
CA GLU A 110 -19.16 -12.15 20.08
C GLU A 110 -19.59 -11.06 19.06
N TYR A 111 -18.64 -10.49 18.32
CA TYR A 111 -18.91 -9.49 17.29
C TYR A 111 -19.77 -10.04 16.16
N GLU A 112 -19.48 -11.26 15.67
CA GLU A 112 -20.29 -11.89 14.61
C GLU A 112 -21.72 -12.20 15.06
N ILE A 113 -21.89 -12.69 16.29
CA ILE A 113 -23.21 -12.90 16.89
C ILE A 113 -23.95 -11.57 17.03
N GLY A 114 -23.27 -10.55 17.56
CA GLY A 114 -23.80 -9.20 17.72
C GLY A 114 -24.24 -8.60 16.39
N ARG A 115 -23.43 -8.76 15.32
CA ARG A 115 -23.75 -8.32 13.96
C ARG A 115 -25.03 -8.95 13.44
N ARG A 116 -25.16 -10.27 13.55
CA ARG A 116 -26.38 -11.00 13.12
C ARG A 116 -27.61 -10.59 13.95
N HIS A 117 -27.43 -10.34 15.24
CA HIS A 117 -28.52 -9.91 16.11
C HIS A 117 -28.97 -8.48 15.80
N LEU A 118 -28.02 -7.57 15.54
CA LEU A 118 -28.29 -6.20 15.17
C LEU A 118 -29.03 -6.13 13.83
N ALA A 119 -28.60 -6.90 12.83
CA ALA A 119 -29.30 -7.02 11.55
C ALA A 119 -30.76 -7.48 11.75
N ARG A 120 -30.98 -8.48 12.62
CA ARG A 120 -32.33 -8.96 12.97
C ARG A 120 -33.18 -7.88 13.63
N ILE A 121 -32.63 -7.06 14.53
CA ILE A 121 -33.35 -5.96 15.18
C ILE A 121 -33.77 -4.90 14.14
N MET A 122 -32.89 -4.60 13.19
CA MET A 122 -33.14 -3.61 12.14
C MET A 122 -34.02 -4.13 11.00
N GLY A 123 -34.25 -5.45 10.92
CA GLY A 123 -34.99 -6.08 9.84
C GLY A 123 -34.21 -6.17 8.53
N GLU A 124 -32.88 -6.13 8.59
CA GLU A 124 -31.95 -6.23 7.46
C GLU A 124 -31.37 -7.65 7.34
N ASP A 125 -30.84 -7.99 6.16
CA ASP A 125 -30.18 -9.27 5.94
C ASP A 125 -28.77 -9.31 6.58
N PRO A 126 -28.39 -10.34 7.37
CA PRO A 126 -27.09 -10.38 8.05
C PRO A 126 -25.84 -10.44 7.16
N GLU A 127 -26.00 -10.86 5.90
CA GLU A 127 -24.89 -10.98 4.95
C GLU A 127 -24.61 -9.65 4.21
N GLU A 128 -25.66 -8.84 3.98
CA GLU A 128 -25.54 -7.49 3.38
C GLU A 128 -25.28 -6.38 4.42
N PHE A 129 -25.05 -6.77 5.68
CA PHE A 129 -24.94 -5.84 6.80
C PHE A 129 -23.51 -5.29 6.95
N ASN A 130 -23.23 -4.23 6.19
CA ASN A 130 -21.94 -3.50 6.18
C ASN A 130 -21.73 -2.64 7.44
N GLN A 131 -20.48 -2.21 7.67
CA GLN A 131 -20.10 -1.36 8.82
C GLN A 131 -20.85 -0.02 8.88
N GLU A 132 -21.18 0.58 7.73
CA GLU A 132 -21.96 1.82 7.67
C GLU A 132 -23.38 1.61 8.23
N LYS A 133 -24.04 0.52 7.83
CA LYS A 133 -25.36 0.15 8.37
C LYS A 133 -25.31 -0.14 9.88
N ILE A 134 -24.21 -0.72 10.36
CA ILE A 134 -23.97 -0.94 11.80
C ILE A 134 -23.91 0.41 12.54
N ASP A 135 -23.10 1.34 12.05
CA ASP A 135 -22.90 2.65 12.67
C ASP A 135 -24.21 3.46 12.68
N ASP A 136 -24.97 3.41 11.58
CA ASP A 136 -26.30 4.03 11.48
C ASP A 136 -27.30 3.41 12.46
N ALA A 137 -27.37 2.08 12.53
CA ALA A 137 -28.25 1.37 13.46
C ALA A 137 -27.92 1.71 14.92
N LEU A 138 -26.63 1.80 15.27
CA LEU A 138 -26.19 2.20 16.61
C LEU A 138 -26.56 3.65 16.91
N SER A 139 -26.42 4.56 15.96
CA SER A 139 -26.79 5.96 16.14
C SER A 139 -28.30 6.13 16.45
N TYR A 140 -29.12 5.26 15.86
CA TYR A 140 -30.56 5.22 16.08
C TYR A 140 -30.94 4.56 17.41
N LEU A 141 -30.38 3.37 17.70
CA LEU A 141 -30.71 2.59 18.90
C LEU A 141 -30.13 3.19 20.18
N LEU A 142 -28.91 3.74 20.11
CA LEU A 142 -28.14 4.26 21.23
C LEU A 142 -27.72 5.72 20.95
N PRO A 143 -28.67 6.67 20.90
CA PRO A 143 -28.36 8.04 20.57
C PRO A 143 -27.46 8.67 21.64
N SER A 144 -26.29 9.15 21.22
CA SER A 144 -25.34 9.84 22.08
C SER A 144 -25.16 11.29 21.62
N GLY A 145 -25.36 12.24 22.54
CA GLY A 145 -25.16 13.67 22.30
C GLY A 145 -23.72 14.15 22.51
N LEU A 146 -22.76 13.23 22.60
CA LEU A 146 -21.35 13.58 22.84
C LEU A 146 -20.73 14.22 21.59
N LEU A 147 -20.03 15.35 21.81
CA LEU A 147 -19.32 16.06 20.74
C LEU A 147 -18.15 15.25 20.19
N ASP A 148 -17.40 14.57 21.06
CA ASP A 148 -16.30 13.69 20.64
C ASP A 148 -16.84 12.36 20.10
N GLU A 149 -16.55 12.08 18.84
CA GLU A 149 -16.95 10.86 18.15
C GLU A 149 -16.30 9.62 18.75
N ARG A 150 -15.12 9.73 19.37
CA ARG A 150 -14.42 8.59 19.98
C ARG A 150 -15.12 8.09 21.24
N ALA A 151 -15.88 8.96 21.90
CA ALA A 151 -16.63 8.63 23.11
C ALA A 151 -18.04 8.09 22.84
N ARG A 152 -18.48 8.07 21.57
CA ARG A 152 -19.79 7.55 21.18
C ARG A 152 -19.79 6.00 21.18
N PRO A 153 -20.94 5.36 21.41
CA PRO A 153 -21.08 3.92 21.24
C PRO A 153 -20.70 3.49 19.83
N LYS A 154 -19.81 2.49 19.70
CA LYS A 154 -19.37 1.93 18.41
C LYS A 154 -19.25 0.42 18.54
N MET A 155 -19.63 -0.31 17.50
CA MET A 155 -19.42 -1.75 17.36
C MET A 155 -18.59 -1.97 16.11
N ARG A 156 -17.33 -2.38 16.28
CA ARG A 156 -16.38 -2.61 15.19
C ARG A 156 -15.67 -3.94 15.38
N PRO A 157 -15.04 -4.48 14.32
CA PRO A 157 -14.19 -5.66 14.45
C PRO A 157 -13.14 -5.46 15.56
N PRO A 158 -12.92 -6.47 16.42
CA PRO A 158 -11.93 -6.43 17.49
C PRO A 158 -10.54 -5.99 17.04
N GLU A 159 -10.11 -6.37 15.83
CA GLU A 159 -8.81 -5.97 15.26
C GLU A 159 -8.62 -4.45 15.13
N GLU A 160 -9.71 -3.69 14.95
CA GLU A 160 -9.66 -2.22 14.89
C GLU A 160 -9.75 -1.58 16.28
N MET A 161 -10.40 -2.24 17.23
CA MET A 161 -10.65 -1.71 18.58
C MET A 161 -9.49 -1.98 19.54
N TYR A 162 -8.87 -3.15 19.43
CA TYR A 162 -7.72 -3.52 20.24
C TYR A 162 -6.42 -3.04 19.60
N PRO A 163 -5.45 -2.55 20.40
CA PRO A 163 -4.16 -2.16 19.85
C PRO A 163 -3.45 -3.37 19.25
N LYS A 164 -2.94 -3.23 18.03
CA LYS A 164 -2.09 -4.24 17.41
C LYS A 164 -0.84 -4.45 18.26
N GLU A 165 -0.50 -5.71 18.50
CA GLU A 165 0.69 -6.09 19.24
C GLU A 165 1.62 -6.90 18.36
N LYS A 166 2.90 -6.95 18.73
CA LYS A 166 3.86 -7.78 18.04
C LYS A 166 3.60 -9.25 18.38
N ALA A 167 3.62 -10.09 17.35
CA ALA A 167 3.65 -11.54 17.50
C ALA A 167 4.86 -12.02 18.30
N VAL A 168 4.87 -13.29 18.68
CA VAL A 168 6.00 -13.90 19.39
C VAL A 168 7.22 -13.84 18.48
N GLN A 169 8.35 -13.36 19.01
CA GLN A 169 9.55 -13.06 18.21
C GLN A 169 10.62 -14.17 18.26
N PHE A 170 10.32 -15.30 18.89
CA PHE A 170 11.27 -16.37 19.14
C PHE A 170 10.63 -17.75 19.01
N ASP A 171 11.48 -18.73 18.69
CA ASP A 171 11.13 -20.14 18.62
C ASP A 171 11.08 -20.80 20.03
N LYS A 172 10.60 -22.04 20.11
CA LYS A 172 10.61 -22.92 21.32
C LYS A 172 11.98 -22.96 22.00
N ALA A 173 13.04 -22.99 21.20
CA ALA A 173 14.42 -23.01 21.67
C ALA A 173 14.92 -21.65 22.19
N GLY A 174 14.10 -20.60 22.11
CA GLY A 174 14.45 -19.23 22.47
C GLY A 174 15.27 -18.48 21.41
N ARG A 175 15.36 -19.04 20.19
CA ARG A 175 16.05 -18.40 19.06
C ARG A 175 15.13 -17.33 18.45
N PRO A 176 15.57 -16.06 18.35
CA PRO A 176 14.77 -15.04 17.67
C PRO A 176 14.59 -15.31 16.17
N PHE A 177 13.43 -14.97 15.62
CA PHE A 177 13.14 -15.11 14.19
C PHE A 177 13.86 -14.06 13.34
N HIS A 178 13.96 -12.84 13.84
CA HIS A 178 14.60 -11.72 13.15
C HIS A 178 16.07 -11.59 13.55
N PHE A 179 16.97 -11.43 12.58
CA PHE A 179 18.42 -11.32 12.84
C PHE A 179 18.78 -10.04 13.61
N LEU A 180 18.03 -8.94 13.41
CA LEU A 180 18.18 -7.68 14.17
C LEU A 180 17.45 -7.67 15.52
N TYR A 181 16.92 -8.80 16.02
CA TYR A 181 16.14 -8.83 17.26
C TYR A 181 16.85 -8.15 18.45
N TYR A 182 18.16 -8.38 18.61
CA TYR A 182 18.94 -7.82 19.72
C TYR A 182 19.17 -6.31 19.65
N THR A 183 18.72 -5.65 18.59
CA THR A 183 18.69 -4.17 18.50
C THR A 183 17.47 -3.56 19.23
N ALA A 184 16.57 -4.39 19.74
CA ALA A 184 15.27 -4.05 20.36
C ALA A 184 14.23 -3.40 19.43
N LYS A 185 14.66 -2.75 18.35
CA LYS A 185 13.81 -2.09 17.34
C LYS A 185 14.07 -2.66 15.94
N HIS A 186 13.84 -3.97 15.81
CA HIS A 186 14.24 -4.72 14.63
C HIS A 186 13.51 -4.26 13.37
N ASN A 187 12.22 -3.90 13.45
CA ASN A 187 11.45 -3.42 12.30
C ASN A 187 12.01 -2.08 11.77
N TYR A 188 12.33 -1.16 12.68
CA TYR A 188 12.95 0.12 12.31
C TYR A 188 14.30 -0.07 11.61
N TYR A 189 15.20 -0.88 12.19
CA TYR A 189 16.53 -1.08 11.63
C TYR A 189 16.50 -1.92 10.35
N ASP A 190 15.52 -2.82 10.20
CA ASP A 190 15.33 -3.60 8.97
C ASP A 190 14.95 -2.70 7.78
N VAL A 191 14.08 -1.70 7.99
CA VAL A 191 13.79 -0.69 6.97
C VAL A 191 15.06 0.10 6.62
N LEU A 192 15.83 0.56 7.60
CA LEU A 192 17.08 1.29 7.33
C LEU A 192 18.08 0.45 6.52
N HIS A 193 18.23 -0.81 6.89
CA HIS A 193 19.08 -1.77 6.20
C HIS A 193 18.60 -2.00 4.76
N THR A 194 17.29 -2.20 4.57
CA THR A 194 16.67 -2.36 3.26
C THR A 194 16.87 -1.13 2.38
N VAL A 195 16.67 0.08 2.93
CA VAL A 195 16.92 1.34 2.22
C VAL A 195 18.38 1.46 1.79
N ALA A 196 19.32 1.10 2.66
CA ALA A 196 20.74 1.12 2.32
C ALA A 196 21.06 0.16 1.15
N ASN A 197 20.51 -1.05 1.17
CA ASN A 197 20.67 -2.03 0.09
C ASN A 197 20.05 -1.53 -1.22
N LYS A 198 18.85 -0.94 -1.16
CA LYS A 198 18.20 -0.35 -2.34
C LYS A 198 19.02 0.80 -2.93
N ILE A 199 19.62 1.66 -2.11
CA ILE A 199 20.54 2.70 -2.62
C ILE A 199 21.73 2.08 -3.35
N GLU A 200 22.29 0.98 -2.84
CA GLU A 200 23.40 0.28 -3.50
C GLU A 200 22.96 -0.39 -4.82
N GLU A 201 21.80 -1.03 -4.84
CA GLU A 201 21.19 -1.61 -6.04
C GLU A 201 20.99 -0.55 -7.13
N LEU A 202 20.42 0.61 -6.76
CA LEU A 202 20.21 1.72 -7.69
C LEU A 202 21.53 2.26 -8.25
N LYS A 203 22.56 2.40 -7.42
CA LYS A 203 23.89 2.83 -7.88
C LYS A 203 24.52 1.83 -8.83
N LYS A 204 24.40 0.53 -8.57
CA LYS A 204 24.90 -0.52 -9.47
C LYS A 204 24.16 -0.47 -10.81
N GLY A 205 22.84 -0.28 -10.76
CA GLY A 205 22.00 -0.09 -11.96
C GLY A 205 22.41 1.14 -12.77
N GLU A 206 22.68 2.26 -12.11
CA GLU A 206 23.17 3.49 -12.74
C GLU A 206 24.50 3.26 -13.47
N VAL A 207 25.48 2.65 -12.80
CA VAL A 207 26.78 2.32 -13.41
C VAL A 207 26.62 1.39 -14.61
N ALA A 208 25.76 0.37 -14.52
CA ALA A 208 25.50 -0.55 -15.62
C ALA A 208 24.85 0.16 -16.83
N MET A 209 23.95 1.10 -16.58
CA MET A 209 23.29 1.88 -17.63
C MET A 209 24.24 2.86 -18.30
N LEU A 210 25.08 3.56 -17.52
CA LEU A 210 26.14 4.42 -18.05
C LEU A 210 27.15 3.63 -18.90
N ALA A 211 27.51 2.41 -18.46
CA ALA A 211 28.37 1.51 -19.24
C ALA A 211 27.72 1.09 -20.58
N SER A 212 26.39 1.04 -20.65
CA SER A 212 25.64 0.79 -21.89
C SER A 212 25.48 2.03 -22.79
N GLY A 213 26.01 3.19 -22.38
CA GLY A 213 25.92 4.45 -23.11
C GLY A 213 24.56 5.16 -22.99
N ARG A 214 23.75 4.79 -21.99
CA ARG A 214 22.45 5.45 -21.70
C ARG A 214 22.58 6.28 -20.43
N GLU A 215 21.98 7.46 -20.43
CA GLU A 215 21.93 8.34 -19.26
C GLU A 215 20.61 8.16 -18.48
N PRO A 216 20.61 8.38 -17.14
CA PRO A 216 19.39 8.29 -16.36
C PRO A 216 18.41 9.42 -16.70
N ASP A 217 17.14 9.04 -16.89
CA ASP A 217 16.06 10.01 -17.03
C ASP A 217 15.60 10.48 -15.64
N TYR A 218 15.91 11.73 -15.31
CA TYR A 218 15.56 12.34 -14.04
C TYR A 218 14.08 12.75 -13.94
N SER A 219 13.38 12.93 -15.07
CA SER A 219 12.00 13.42 -15.08
C SER A 219 11.01 12.42 -14.50
N GLN A 220 11.33 11.13 -14.52
CA GLN A 220 10.48 10.08 -13.95
C GLN A 220 10.38 10.14 -12.42
N ASN A 221 11.26 10.90 -11.76
CA ASN A 221 11.21 11.11 -10.31
C ASN A 221 10.26 12.27 -9.92
N ASP A 222 9.67 12.99 -10.89
CA ASP A 222 8.78 14.13 -10.61
C ASP A 222 7.46 13.73 -9.93
N GLU A 223 7.05 12.45 -10.04
CA GLU A 223 5.88 11.90 -9.36
C GLU A 223 5.99 12.01 -7.83
N PHE A 224 7.22 12.01 -7.30
CA PHE A 224 7.48 12.15 -5.87
C PHE A 224 7.22 13.56 -5.32
N ASN A 225 7.01 14.56 -6.18
CA ASN A 225 6.74 15.93 -5.72
C ASN A 225 5.32 16.11 -5.16
N TYR A 226 4.36 15.29 -5.60
CA TYR A 226 2.95 15.37 -5.17
C TYR A 226 2.63 14.50 -3.95
N THR A 227 3.67 13.98 -3.29
CA THR A 227 3.53 13.06 -2.15
C THR A 227 4.38 13.54 -0.99
N GLN A 228 3.90 13.28 0.23
CA GLN A 228 4.62 13.60 1.46
C GLN A 228 4.94 12.33 2.24
N TRP A 229 6.03 12.36 3.00
CA TRP A 229 6.35 11.27 3.93
C TRP A 229 5.29 11.14 5.02
N GLU A 230 5.02 9.91 5.44
CA GLU A 230 4.12 9.64 6.56
C GLU A 230 4.59 10.31 7.86
N SER A 231 3.63 10.62 8.74
CA SER A 231 3.93 11.19 10.04
C SER A 231 4.56 10.16 10.98
N LYS A 232 5.26 10.63 12.01
CA LYS A 232 5.89 9.77 13.03
C LYS A 232 4.91 8.75 13.62
N GLU A 233 3.69 9.18 13.94
CA GLU A 233 2.66 8.31 14.52
C GLU A 233 2.26 7.15 13.60
N ILE A 234 2.23 7.39 12.29
CA ILE A 234 1.90 6.36 11.31
C ILE A 234 3.04 5.34 11.23
N PHE A 235 4.30 5.80 11.23
CA PHE A 235 5.45 4.90 11.29
C PHE A 235 5.50 4.08 12.57
N GLU A 236 5.18 4.66 13.73
CA GLU A 236 5.12 3.92 15.00
C GLU A 236 4.04 2.83 14.97
N LYS A 237 2.87 3.13 14.40
CA LYS A 237 1.79 2.16 14.21
C LYS A 237 2.19 1.05 13.22
N ARG A 238 2.90 1.40 12.14
CA ARG A 238 3.37 0.43 11.15
C ARG A 238 4.44 -0.51 11.73
N PHE A 239 5.41 0.02 12.47
CA PHE A 239 6.48 -0.78 13.06
C PHE A 239 6.09 -1.49 14.35
N LEU A 240 4.96 -1.10 14.96
CA LEU A 240 4.58 -1.49 16.32
C LEU A 240 5.70 -1.19 17.33
N GLU A 241 6.42 -0.09 17.10
CA GLU A 241 7.61 0.34 17.84
C GLU A 241 7.53 1.82 18.14
N LYS A 242 7.95 2.22 19.34
CA LYS A 242 8.09 3.64 19.68
C LYS A 242 9.33 4.21 19.01
N LEU A 243 9.19 5.33 18.31
CA LEU A 243 10.27 6.03 17.66
C LEU A 243 10.66 7.26 18.47
N ASP A 244 11.96 7.52 18.54
CA ASP A 244 12.43 8.82 19.00
C ASP A 244 12.37 9.85 17.87
N ASP A 245 12.32 11.14 18.21
CA ASP A 245 12.30 12.22 17.22
C ASP A 245 13.58 12.23 16.38
N GLU A 246 14.74 11.89 16.96
CA GLU A 246 15.99 11.76 16.21
C GLU A 246 15.98 10.58 15.25
N GLN A 247 15.37 9.47 15.66
CA GLN A 247 15.22 8.27 14.83
C GLN A 247 14.31 8.56 13.63
N TYR A 248 13.21 9.27 13.85
CA TYR A 248 12.34 9.70 12.76
C TYR A 248 13.07 10.63 11.77
N LYS A 249 13.82 11.63 12.26
CA LYS A 249 14.64 12.50 11.40
C LYS A 249 15.65 11.70 10.57
N THR A 250 16.32 10.72 11.19
CA THR A 250 17.29 9.85 10.53
C THR A 250 16.63 9.04 9.42
N LEU A 251 15.47 8.45 9.69
CA LEU A 251 14.69 7.71 8.70
C LEU A 251 14.34 8.58 7.48
N ILE A 252 13.83 9.78 7.73
CA ILE A 252 13.49 10.73 6.65
C ILE A 252 14.72 11.14 5.84
N ILE A 253 15.88 11.35 6.47
CA ILE A 253 17.13 11.63 5.76
C ILE A 253 17.51 10.46 4.83
N CYS A 254 17.44 9.22 5.32
CA CYS A 254 17.72 8.02 4.53
C CYS A 254 16.76 7.87 3.35
N LEU A 255 15.46 8.06 3.58
CA LEU A 255 14.43 7.99 2.54
C LEU A 255 14.57 9.11 1.51
N ASN A 256 14.89 10.34 1.92
CA ASN A 256 15.20 11.42 0.99
C ASN A 256 16.44 11.12 0.16
N ARG A 257 17.45 10.48 0.76
CA ARG A 257 18.64 10.02 0.03
C ARG A 257 18.30 8.95 -0.99
N LEU A 258 17.34 8.08 -0.70
CA LEU A 258 16.84 7.07 -1.64
C LEU A 258 16.19 7.71 -2.87
N VAL A 259 15.28 8.67 -2.65
CA VAL A 259 14.52 9.36 -3.71
C VAL A 259 15.40 10.24 -4.60
N LYS A 260 16.49 10.81 -4.05
CA LYS A 260 17.44 11.62 -4.82
C LYS A 260 18.26 10.83 -5.84
N ASN A 261 18.26 9.49 -5.80
CA ASN A 261 19.02 8.72 -6.78
C ASN A 261 18.35 8.79 -8.17
N PRO A 262 19.13 8.83 -9.26
CA PRO A 262 18.59 9.01 -10.60
C PRO A 262 17.57 7.92 -11.01
N MET A 263 17.78 6.68 -10.56
CA MET A 263 16.94 5.52 -10.87
C MET A 263 15.82 5.24 -9.85
N ALA A 264 15.44 6.20 -8.99
CA ALA A 264 14.46 5.98 -7.93
C ALA A 264 13.08 5.51 -8.46
N TYR A 265 12.70 5.87 -9.68
CA TYR A 265 11.49 5.40 -10.36
C TYR A 265 11.37 3.86 -10.44
N THR A 266 12.49 3.13 -10.46
CA THR A 266 12.49 1.65 -10.52
C THR A 266 11.93 1.00 -9.26
N ILE A 267 11.97 1.70 -8.13
CA ILE A 267 11.50 1.24 -6.81
C ILE A 267 10.36 2.12 -6.29
N LYS A 268 9.58 2.70 -7.20
CA LYS A 268 8.48 3.63 -6.88
C LYS A 268 7.46 3.03 -5.90
N ASP A 269 7.15 1.74 -6.03
CA ASP A 269 6.12 1.08 -5.20
C ASP A 269 6.59 1.01 -3.73
N TYR A 270 7.87 0.69 -3.53
CA TYR A 270 8.49 0.71 -2.21
C TYR A 270 8.52 2.12 -1.61
N ILE A 271 8.88 3.14 -2.40
CA ILE A 271 8.90 4.54 -1.93
C ILE A 271 7.49 5.02 -1.58
N ASN A 272 6.50 4.71 -2.43
CA ASN A 272 5.11 5.10 -2.26
C ASN A 272 4.47 4.43 -1.05
N SER A 273 4.94 3.23 -0.67
CA SER A 273 4.47 2.57 0.55
C SER A 273 4.68 3.42 1.81
N PHE A 274 5.67 4.32 1.84
CA PHE A 274 5.96 5.21 2.99
C PHE A 274 5.44 6.63 2.81
N ARG A 275 4.63 6.87 1.77
CA ARG A 275 4.18 8.19 1.39
C ARG A 275 2.67 8.26 1.27
N THR A 276 2.14 9.43 1.57
CA THR A 276 0.73 9.74 1.35
C THR A 276 0.63 10.79 0.25
N LYS A 277 -0.36 10.62 -0.64
CA LYS A 277 -0.68 11.62 -1.67
C LYS A 277 -1.12 12.90 -0.98
N LEU A 278 -0.56 14.03 -1.42
CA LEU A 278 -1.05 15.33 -0.97
C LEU A 278 -2.44 15.51 -1.56
N ALA A 279 -3.41 15.83 -0.71
CA ALA A 279 -4.72 16.23 -1.17
C ALA A 279 -4.58 17.60 -1.85
N ASP A 280 -4.65 17.61 -3.17
CA ASP A 280 -4.72 18.84 -3.96
C ASP A 280 -5.97 19.61 -3.55
N THR A 281 -5.82 20.57 -2.63
CA THR A 281 -6.87 21.53 -2.32
C THR A 281 -6.87 22.57 -3.43
N ILE A 282 -7.18 22.14 -4.66
CA ILE A 282 -7.52 23.07 -5.72
C ILE A 282 -8.87 23.63 -5.31
N SER A 283 -8.84 24.82 -4.70
CA SER A 283 -10.02 25.63 -4.47
C SER A 283 -10.57 26.04 -5.83
N LYS A 284 -11.29 25.13 -6.49
CA LYS A 284 -12.15 25.48 -7.61
C LYS A 284 -13.24 26.36 -7.00
N GLN A 285 -13.06 27.68 -7.11
CA GLN A 285 -14.10 28.61 -6.74
C GLN A 285 -15.32 28.23 -7.58
N HIS A 286 -16.36 27.74 -6.90
CA HIS A 286 -17.61 27.37 -7.55
C HIS A 286 -18.27 28.65 -8.04
N ILE A 287 -18.07 28.97 -9.32
CA ILE A 287 -18.70 30.12 -9.96
C ILE A 287 -20.15 29.72 -10.23
N GLU A 288 -21.09 30.39 -9.55
CA GLU A 288 -22.51 30.19 -9.83
C GLU A 288 -22.85 30.59 -11.27
N PRO A 289 -23.79 29.87 -11.92
CA PRO A 289 -24.19 30.20 -13.27
C PRO A 289 -24.79 31.61 -13.34
N LEU A 290 -24.44 32.35 -14.40
CA LEU A 290 -24.99 33.67 -14.69
C LEU A 290 -26.52 33.61 -14.83
N ARG A 291 -27.21 34.52 -14.15
CA ARG A 291 -28.65 34.75 -14.28
C ARG A 291 -28.89 36.00 -15.13
N TYR A 292 -30.07 36.10 -15.73
CA TYR A 292 -30.45 37.24 -16.55
C TYR A 292 -31.68 37.92 -15.96
N ASP A 293 -31.67 39.24 -15.95
CA ASP A 293 -32.82 40.04 -15.54
C ASP A 293 -33.85 40.16 -16.68
N VAL A 294 -35.01 40.76 -16.41
CA VAL A 294 -36.11 40.97 -17.37
C VAL A 294 -35.66 41.77 -18.61
N ASP A 295 -34.67 42.67 -18.45
CA ASP A 295 -34.04 43.43 -19.52
C ASP A 295 -32.91 42.67 -20.26
N GLY A 296 -32.72 41.38 -19.97
CA GLY A 296 -31.68 40.54 -20.56
C GLY A 296 -30.25 40.83 -20.07
N ARG A 297 -30.09 41.56 -18.96
CA ARG A 297 -28.76 41.89 -18.40
C ARG A 297 -28.24 40.74 -17.52
N PRO A 298 -26.99 40.28 -17.74
CA PRO A 298 -26.40 39.22 -16.91
C PRO A 298 -26.02 39.74 -15.53
N TYR A 299 -26.32 38.97 -14.49
CA TYR A 299 -25.88 39.21 -13.12
C TYR A 299 -25.58 37.89 -12.39
N GLN A 300 -24.84 37.98 -11.29
CA GLN A 300 -24.54 36.85 -10.41
C GLN A 300 -24.89 37.23 -8.97
N ILE A 301 -25.56 36.34 -8.26
CA ILE A 301 -25.83 36.51 -6.83
C ILE A 301 -24.70 35.81 -6.08
N THR A 302 -24.13 36.48 -5.08
CA THR A 302 -23.19 35.87 -4.15
C THR A 302 -23.57 36.28 -2.73
N SER A 303 -23.48 35.36 -1.78
CA SER A 303 -23.69 35.63 -0.37
C SER A 303 -22.35 35.70 0.35
N GLY A 304 -22.09 36.83 1.00
CA GLY A 304 -21.03 36.95 1.99
C GLY A 304 -21.60 36.65 3.38
N LYS A 305 -20.89 35.85 4.18
CA LYS A 305 -21.23 35.58 5.57
C LYS A 305 -20.16 36.14 6.48
#